data_AF-A0A9E4YF67-F1
#
_entry.id   AF-A0A9E4YF67-F1
#
_cell.length_a   1.000
_cell.length_b   1.000
_cell.length_c   1.000
_cell.angle_alpha   90.00
_cell.angle_beta   90.00
_cell.angle_gamma   90.00
#
_symmetry.space_group_name_H-M   'P 1'
#
loop_
_entity.id
_entity.type
_entity.pdbx_description
1 polymer ?
#
loop_
_entity_poly.entity_id
_entity_poly.type
_entity_poly.pdbx_seq_one_letter_code
_entity_poly.pdbx_strand_id
1 'polypeptide(L)'
;MPLTLRLDPWTPTYESALQIDEDETGPQPDVDPFVETDDWRAREPQFVERPATIAFVDGVQRVEMRVIGDRDGKTVYGAFASVAVGAVFTRQGGSEVAAETPLRILA
;
A
#
# COMPACT_ATOMS: atom_id res chain seq x y z
N MET A 1 3.08 0.44 -30.66
CA MET A 1 2.56 1.82 -30.79
C MET A 1 3.15 2.68 -29.67
N PRO A 2 3.21 4.03 -29.77
CA PRO A 2 3.62 4.86 -28.63
C PRO A 2 2.62 4.72 -27.47
N LEU A 3 3.11 4.69 -26.23
CA LEU A 3 2.26 4.67 -25.04
C LEU A 3 1.36 5.92 -25.04
N THR A 4 0.05 5.72 -25.06
CA THR A 4 -0.95 6.79 -24.92
C THR A 4 -1.58 6.68 -23.56
N LEU A 5 -1.48 7.73 -22.73
CA LEU A 5 -2.11 7.81 -21.42
C LEU A 5 -3.31 8.75 -21.47
N ARG A 6 -4.45 8.30 -20.94
CA ARG A 6 -5.67 9.08 -20.75
C ARG A 6 -5.93 9.23 -19.27
N LEU A 7 -6.43 10.38 -18.86
CA LEU A 7 -6.85 10.58 -17.48
C LEU A 7 -8.11 9.76 -17.22
N ASP A 8 -8.15 9.12 -16.06
CA ASP A 8 -9.39 8.56 -15.53
C ASP A 8 -10.35 9.72 -15.21
N PRO A 9 -11.58 9.74 -15.74
CA PRO A 9 -12.54 10.81 -15.50
C PRO A 9 -13.06 10.84 -14.04
N TRP A 10 -12.81 9.80 -13.24
CA TRP A 10 -13.25 9.74 -11.85
C TRP A 10 -12.20 10.33 -10.89
N THR A 11 -12.66 10.99 -9.83
CA THR A 11 -11.72 11.49 -8.81
C THR A 11 -10.96 10.33 -8.17
N PRO A 12 -9.65 10.45 -7.87
CA PRO A 12 -8.89 9.40 -7.18
C PRO A 12 -9.45 9.05 -5.80
N THR A 13 -10.07 10.03 -5.13
CA THR A 13 -10.77 9.86 -3.86
C THR A 13 -12.15 9.22 -4.01
N TYR A 14 -12.60 9.02 -5.25
CA TYR A 14 -13.77 8.20 -5.55
C TYR A 14 -13.33 6.75 -5.37
N GLU A 15 -13.58 6.23 -4.18
CA GLU A 15 -13.56 4.80 -3.92
C GLU A 15 -14.83 4.18 -4.49
N SER A 16 -14.97 4.22 -5.82
CA SER A 16 -15.92 3.39 -6.58
C SER A 16 -17.43 3.60 -6.28
N ALA A 17 -18.24 3.91 -7.31
CA ALA A 17 -19.70 3.63 -7.27
C ALA A 17 -20.03 2.18 -7.68
N LEU A 18 -19.02 1.39 -8.06
CA LEU A 18 -19.15 -0.05 -8.25
C LEU A 18 -19.37 -0.65 -6.86
N GLN A 19 -20.64 -0.73 -6.45
CA GLN A 19 -21.09 -1.84 -5.64
C GLN A 19 -20.94 -3.06 -6.54
N ILE A 20 -19.94 -3.89 -6.25
CA ILE A 20 -19.93 -5.25 -6.80
C ILE A 20 -21.21 -5.86 -6.25
N ASP A 21 -22.19 -6.13 -7.10
CA ASP A 21 -23.30 -7.00 -6.73
C ASP A 21 -22.64 -8.32 -6.30
N GLU A 22 -22.70 -8.64 -5.00
CA GLU A 22 -22.15 -9.88 -4.44
C GLU A 22 -22.73 -11.13 -5.14
N ASP A 23 -23.82 -10.94 -5.88
CA ASP A 23 -24.54 -11.94 -6.68
C ASP A 23 -23.89 -12.23 -8.06
N GLU A 24 -22.93 -11.44 -8.57
CA GLU A 24 -22.09 -11.83 -9.73
C GLU A 24 -20.89 -12.71 -9.28
N THR A 25 -21.19 -13.75 -8.50
CA THR A 25 -20.21 -14.75 -8.06
C THR A 25 -20.02 -15.79 -9.16
N GLY A 26 -19.16 -15.48 -10.13
CA GLY A 26 -18.39 -16.55 -10.79
C GLY A 26 -17.66 -17.39 -9.71
N PRO A 27 -17.31 -18.66 -9.96
CA PRO A 27 -16.64 -19.47 -8.95
C PRO A 27 -15.36 -18.76 -8.50
N GLN A 28 -15.37 -18.27 -7.26
CA GLN A 28 -14.19 -17.71 -6.64
C GLN A 28 -13.15 -18.84 -6.55
N PRO A 29 -11.86 -18.55 -6.81
CA PRO A 29 -10.83 -19.54 -6.59
C PRO A 29 -10.87 -19.99 -5.12
N ASP A 30 -10.77 -21.29 -4.89
CA ASP A 30 -10.62 -21.85 -3.54
C ASP A 30 -9.24 -21.45 -3.03
N VAL A 31 -9.20 -20.35 -2.27
CA VAL A 31 -7.98 -19.85 -1.64
C VAL A 31 -7.99 -20.38 -0.21
N ASP A 32 -6.97 -21.16 0.14
CA ASP A 32 -6.70 -21.54 1.52
C ASP A 32 -6.09 -20.34 2.27
N PRO A 33 -6.82 -19.71 3.21
CA PRO A 33 -6.30 -18.58 3.98
C PRO A 33 -5.49 -19.03 5.20
N PHE A 34 -5.40 -20.33 5.48
CA PHE A 34 -4.72 -20.84 6.66
C PHE A 34 -3.20 -20.85 6.45
N VAL A 35 -2.49 -20.28 7.42
CA VAL A 35 -1.02 -20.29 7.50
C VAL A 35 -0.52 -21.18 8.63
N GLU A 36 -1.43 -21.90 9.27
CA GLU A 36 -1.13 -22.76 10.41
C GLU A 36 -0.27 -23.94 9.95
N THR A 37 0.79 -24.22 10.70
CA THR A 37 1.66 -25.37 10.49
C THR A 37 1.47 -26.35 11.64
N ASP A 38 1.88 -27.60 11.46
CA ASP A 38 1.71 -28.67 12.46
C ASP A 38 2.38 -28.37 13.82
N ASP A 39 3.35 -27.44 13.89
CA ASP A 39 4.04 -27.01 15.13
C ASP A 39 3.51 -25.68 15.66
N TRP A 40 2.20 -25.44 15.58
CA TRP A 40 1.59 -24.30 16.24
C TRP A 40 1.63 -24.46 17.77
N ARG A 41 2.47 -23.64 18.42
CA ARG A 41 2.58 -23.58 19.89
C ARG A 41 2.87 -22.17 20.36
N ALA A 42 2.41 -21.87 21.58
CA ALA A 42 2.76 -20.62 22.25
C ALA A 42 4.29 -20.52 22.40
N ARG A 43 4.84 -19.36 22.05
CA ARG A 43 6.24 -19.01 22.29
C ARG A 43 6.30 -18.04 23.45
N GLU A 44 7.06 -18.37 24.48
CA GLU A 44 7.37 -17.42 25.54
C GLU A 44 8.45 -16.46 25.03
N PRO A 45 8.21 -15.14 25.08
CA PRO A 45 9.23 -14.18 24.68
C PRO A 45 10.38 -14.22 25.69
N GLN A 46 11.61 -14.32 25.19
CA GLN A 46 12.78 -14.13 26.03
C GLN A 46 12.87 -12.66 26.41
N PHE A 47 13.25 -12.39 27.67
CA PHE A 47 13.55 -11.03 28.08
C PHE A 47 14.71 -10.48 27.24
N VAL A 48 14.52 -9.29 26.70
CA VAL A 48 15.55 -8.54 26.00
C VAL A 48 15.52 -7.12 26.54
N GLU A 49 16.68 -6.54 26.80
CA GLU A 49 16.76 -5.15 27.23
C GLU A 49 16.18 -4.25 26.13
N ARG A 50 15.34 -3.28 26.53
CA ARG A 50 14.74 -2.35 25.58
C ARG A 50 15.83 -1.47 24.94
N PRO A 51 15.88 -1.35 23.59
CA PRO A 51 16.80 -0.44 22.94
C PRO A 51 16.62 1.01 23.42
N ALA A 52 17.73 1.72 23.60
CA ALA A 52 17.72 3.13 23.98
C ALA A 52 16.99 4.03 22.97
N THR A 53 16.90 3.60 21.70
CA THR A 53 16.15 4.26 20.63
C THR A 53 15.37 3.21 19.85
N ILE A 54 14.08 3.48 19.58
CA ILE A 54 13.23 2.69 18.69
C ILE A 54 12.87 3.56 17.50
N ALA A 55 13.01 3.04 16.28
CA ALA A 55 12.59 3.72 15.06
C ALA A 55 11.33 3.07 14.49
N PHE A 56 10.26 3.85 14.36
CA PHE A 56 9.07 3.47 13.60
C PHE A 56 9.20 4.06 12.20
N VAL A 57 9.42 3.21 11.20
CA VAL A 57 9.55 3.64 9.80
C VAL A 57 8.23 3.35 9.10
N ASP A 58 7.68 4.35 8.44
CA ASP A 58 6.45 4.22 7.67
C ASP A 58 6.46 5.14 6.45
N GLY A 59 5.61 4.82 5.47
CA GLY A 59 5.41 5.59 4.26
C GLY A 59 3.95 5.92 4.03
N VAL A 60 3.69 7.07 3.43
CA VAL A 60 2.36 7.48 2.98
C VAL A 60 2.36 7.66 1.46
N GLN A 61 1.23 7.34 0.85
CA GLN A 61 0.98 7.58 -0.56
C GLN A 61 -0.31 8.38 -0.74
N ARG A 62 -0.28 9.32 -1.67
CA ARG A 62 -1.45 10.04 -2.15
C ARG A 62 -1.50 9.90 -3.67
N VAL A 63 -2.57 9.27 -4.18
CA VAL A 63 -2.84 9.26 -5.62
C VAL A 63 -3.41 10.62 -6.02
N GLU A 64 -2.69 11.34 -6.87
CA GLU A 64 -3.13 12.63 -7.41
C GLU A 64 -4.01 12.45 -8.65
N MET A 65 -3.75 11.39 -9.43
CA MET A 65 -4.44 11.13 -10.68
C MET A 65 -4.31 9.67 -11.08
N ARG A 66 -5.41 9.06 -11.52
CA ARG A 66 -5.41 7.74 -12.17
C ARG A 66 -5.33 7.93 -13.68
N VAL A 67 -4.63 7.02 -14.37
CA VAL A 67 -4.50 7.02 -15.83
C VAL A 67 -4.81 5.65 -16.41
N ILE A 68 -5.39 5.67 -17.60
CA ILE A 68 -5.68 4.49 -18.42
C ILE A 68 -4.82 4.59 -19.67
N GLY A 69 -3.97 3.60 -19.90
CA GLY A 69 -3.11 3.50 -21.06
C GLY A 69 -3.52 2.38 -22.02
N ASP A 70 -3.03 2.48 -23.26
CA ASP A 70 -3.00 1.35 -24.20
C ASP A 70 -1.54 0.93 -24.43
N ARG A 71 -1.28 -0.37 -24.25
CA ARG A 71 0.00 -1.00 -24.58
C ARG A 71 -0.27 -2.23 -25.43
N ASP A 72 0.01 -2.10 -26.72
CA ASP A 72 -0.14 -3.16 -27.72
C ASP A 72 -1.56 -3.75 -27.74
N GLY A 73 -2.58 -2.88 -27.66
CA GLY A 73 -3.99 -3.26 -27.66
C GLY A 73 -4.50 -3.78 -26.31
N LYS A 74 -3.69 -3.71 -25.25
CA LYS A 74 -4.10 -4.03 -23.88
C LYS A 74 -4.27 -2.76 -23.07
N THR A 75 -5.40 -2.65 -22.39
CA THR A 75 -5.61 -1.61 -21.37
C THR A 75 -4.65 -1.83 -20.21
N VAL A 76 -3.91 -0.80 -19.85
CA VAL A 76 -3.04 -0.76 -18.66
C VAL A 76 -3.52 0.35 -17.74
N TYR A 77 -3.49 0.10 -16.44
CA TYR A 77 -3.88 1.08 -15.42
C TYR A 77 -2.63 1.58 -14.72
N GLY A 78 -2.59 2.88 -14.44
CA GLY A 78 -1.49 3.51 -13.71
C GLY A 78 -1.95 4.70 -12.89
N ALA A 79 -1.04 5.29 -12.13
CA ALA A 79 -1.33 6.44 -11.30
C ALA A 79 -0.13 7.39 -11.17
N PHE A 80 -0.42 8.69 -11.22
CA PHE A 80 0.49 9.70 -10.69
C PHE A 80 0.22 9.83 -9.20
N ALA A 81 1.26 9.60 -8.39
CA ALA A 81 1.16 9.63 -6.95
C ALA A 81 2.31 10.43 -6.32
N SER A 82 2.01 11.06 -5.19
CA SER A 82 3.00 11.59 -4.26
C SER A 82 3.23 10.54 -3.18
N VAL A 83 4.48 10.14 -2.97
CA VAL A 83 4.88 9.21 -1.90
C VAL A 83 5.84 9.92 -0.95
N ALA A 84 5.71 9.66 0.34
CA ALA A 84 6.65 10.15 1.35
C ALA A 84 6.99 9.03 2.31
N VAL A 85 8.21 9.02 2.81
CA VAL A 85 8.69 8.06 3.81
C VAL A 85 9.30 8.84 4.96
N GLY A 86 9.09 8.36 6.17
CA GLY A 86 9.68 8.95 7.36
C GLY A 86 9.88 7.93 8.47
N ALA A 87 10.54 8.40 9.51
CA ALA A 87 10.74 7.65 10.73
C ALA A 87 10.45 8.51 11.95
N VAL A 88 9.88 7.89 12.98
CA VAL A 88 9.80 8.46 14.33
C VAL A 88 10.81 7.74 15.20
N PHE A 89 11.76 8.49 15.75
CA PHE A 89 12.75 7.99 16.71
C PHE A 89 12.26 8.27 18.12
N THR A 90 11.93 7.21 18.86
CA THR A 90 11.49 7.30 20.26
C THR A 90 12.63 6.92 21.18
N ARG A 91 12.91 7.80 22.14
CA ARG A 91 13.90 7.63 23.21
C ARG A 91 13.23 7.87 24.57
N GLN A 92 13.93 7.56 25.64
CA GLN A 92 13.46 7.98 26.96
C GLN A 92 13.40 9.52 27.01
N GLY A 93 12.23 10.07 27.34
CA GLY A 93 12.03 11.52 27.46
C GLY A 93 11.55 12.24 26.20
N GLY A 94 11.41 11.57 25.05
CA GLY A 94 10.83 12.22 23.88
C GLY A 94 10.90 11.41 22.58
N SER A 95 10.23 11.96 21.56
CA SER A 95 10.23 11.44 20.20
C SER A 95 10.56 12.55 19.21
N GLU A 96 11.24 12.20 18.13
CA GLU A 96 11.63 13.11 17.05
C GLU A 96 11.21 12.50 15.70
N VAL A 97 10.75 13.34 14.79
CA VAL A 97 10.36 12.92 13.43
C VAL A 97 11.47 13.28 12.46
N ALA A 98 11.90 12.32 11.66
CA ALA A 98 12.73 12.55 10.48
C ALA A 98 11.95 12.09 9.24
N ALA A 99 11.63 13.00 8.34
CA ALA A 99 10.87 12.68 7.13
C ALA A 99 11.56 13.25 5.90
N GLU A 100 11.52 12.50 4.80
CA GLU A 100 12.00 12.97 3.50
C GLU A 100 10.93 13.81 2.79
N THR A 101 11.37 14.66 1.86
CA THR A 101 10.43 15.42 1.02
C THR A 101 9.65 14.45 0.11
N PRO A 102 8.33 14.63 -0.05
CA PRO A 102 7.54 13.75 -0.90
C PRO A 102 8.08 13.69 -2.34
N LEU A 103 8.25 12.47 -2.85
CA LEU A 103 8.62 12.19 -4.23
C LEU A 103 7.37 12.00 -5.07
N ARG A 104 7.37 12.53 -6.30
CA ARG A 104 6.30 12.29 -7.27
C ARG A 104 6.71 11.17 -8.20
N ILE A 105 5.84 10.17 -8.32
CA ILE A 105 6.08 8.98 -9.14
C ILE A 105 4.91 8.75 -10.09
N LEU A 106 5.21 8.13 -11.23
CA LEU A 106 4.24 7.46 -12.09
C LEU A 106 4.42 5.96 -11.85
N ALA A 107 3.37 5.32 -11.33
CA ALA A 107 3.31 3.89 -11.07
C ALA A 107 2.40 3.20 -12.09
#